data_AF-X0Z1Y8-F1
#
_entry.id   AF-X0Z1Y8-F1
#
_cell.length_a   1.000
_cell.length_b   1.000
_cell.length_c   1.000
_cell.angle_alpha   90.00
_cell.angle_beta   90.00
_cell.angle_gamma   90.00
#
_symmetry.space_group_name_H-M   'P 1'
#
loop_
_entity.id
_entity.type
_entity.pdbx_description
1 polymer ?
#
loop_
_entity_poly.entity_id
_entity_poly.type
_entity_poly.pdbx_seq_one_letter_code
_entity_poly.pdbx_strand_id
1 'polypeptide(L)'
;TIMNMVITQGEAVLSADALADERFHGGESIVAGNIRSAICVPLRSRDKVLGLVQVHNEEGSRQFSEDDQLMMVAIGNAAGMALENARLFQTILRAERLAAVGGVVAGLSHYIKNVLNGMQAGAMVVQMTLQNKDLDGLSKGWEIVRKNLGKVKDLVMDMLSYTKERKLQLEPVNPNDIVSDVLELMQSKAQGRGIRLTANLDSRLGAAMLDPTGIHRVLLNLVG
;
A
#
# COMPACT_ATOMS: atom_id res chain seq x y z
N THR A 1 11.07 35.50 -9.25
CA THR A 1 12.18 34.58 -8.91
C THR A 1 12.49 33.70 -10.10
N ILE A 2 13.71 33.16 -10.19
CA ILE A 2 14.14 32.26 -11.28
C ILE A 2 13.14 31.11 -11.49
N MET A 3 12.67 30.50 -10.40
CA MET A 3 11.71 29.38 -10.43
C MET A 3 10.37 29.75 -11.09
N ASN A 4 9.79 30.90 -10.74
CA ASN A 4 8.48 31.31 -11.29
C ASN A 4 8.54 31.53 -12.81
N MET A 5 9.66 32.05 -13.31
CA MET A 5 9.85 32.26 -14.74
C MET A 5 9.83 30.92 -15.49
N VAL A 6 10.57 29.94 -14.98
CA VAL A 6 10.62 28.58 -15.56
C VAL A 6 9.27 27.86 -15.46
N ILE A 7 8.52 28.01 -14.36
CA ILE A 7 7.19 27.38 -14.21
C ILE A 7 6.17 28.00 -15.17
N THR A 8 6.18 29.33 -15.31
CA THR A 8 5.14 30.06 -16.04
C THR A 8 5.39 30.05 -17.55
N GLN A 9 6.65 30.27 -17.95
CA GLN A 9 7.04 30.32 -19.37
C GLN A 9 7.42 28.93 -19.89
N GLY A 10 7.83 28.03 -19.01
CA GLY A 10 8.32 26.71 -19.39
C GLY A 10 9.67 26.75 -20.12
N GLU A 11 10.40 27.85 -20.04
CA GLU A 11 11.70 28.01 -20.69
C GLU A 11 12.83 27.88 -19.67
N ALA A 12 13.96 27.33 -20.12
CA ALA A 12 15.14 27.24 -19.28
C ALA A 12 15.76 28.62 -19.06
N VAL A 13 16.22 28.87 -17.85
CA VAL A 13 16.87 30.12 -17.45
C VAL A 13 18.33 29.84 -17.12
N LEU A 14 19.24 30.54 -17.80
CA LEU A 14 20.64 30.66 -17.44
C LEU A 14 20.89 32.10 -16.97
N SER A 15 21.58 32.22 -15.83
CA SER A 15 22.04 33.49 -15.28
C SER A 15 23.49 33.36 -14.84
N ALA A 16 24.36 34.23 -15.37
CA ALA A 16 25.78 34.29 -15.02
C ALA A 16 26.03 35.02 -13.70
N ASP A 17 25.18 35.99 -13.36
CA ASP A 17 25.12 36.66 -12.06
C ASP A 17 23.66 36.97 -11.70
N ALA A 18 23.03 36.10 -10.92
CA ALA A 18 21.63 36.19 -10.52
C ALA A 18 21.33 37.37 -9.58
N LEU A 19 22.35 37.92 -8.90
CA LEU A 19 22.19 39.13 -8.08
C LEU A 19 22.18 40.39 -8.94
N ALA A 20 22.97 40.42 -10.01
CA ALA A 20 23.02 41.52 -10.97
C ALA A 20 21.97 41.42 -12.10
N ASP A 21 21.31 40.27 -12.24
CA ASP A 21 20.30 40.02 -13.28
C ASP A 21 18.99 40.77 -13.00
N GLU A 22 18.71 41.81 -13.80
CA GLU A 22 17.51 42.64 -13.69
C GLU A 22 16.22 41.82 -13.77
N ARG A 23 16.22 40.64 -14.41
CA ARG A 23 15.03 39.76 -14.47
C ARG A 23 14.57 39.31 -13.08
N PHE A 24 15.47 39.28 -12.10
CA PHE A 24 15.18 38.71 -10.77
C PHE A 24 15.23 39.73 -9.63
N HIS A 25 15.69 40.96 -9.88
CA HIS A 25 15.71 42.09 -8.93
C HIS A 25 16.29 41.72 -7.54
N GLY A 26 17.29 40.84 -7.48
CA GLY A 26 17.88 40.39 -6.20
C GLY A 26 16.86 39.74 -5.26
N GLY A 27 15.91 38.95 -5.77
CA GLY A 27 14.86 38.33 -4.95
C GLY A 27 15.39 37.59 -3.72
N GLU A 28 14.61 37.57 -2.63
CA GLU A 28 15.05 37.08 -1.31
C GLU A 28 15.75 35.71 -1.34
N SER A 29 15.27 34.77 -2.17
CA SER A 29 15.86 33.43 -2.29
C SER A 29 17.25 33.42 -2.94
N ILE A 30 17.56 34.41 -3.80
CA ILE A 30 18.86 34.57 -4.46
C ILE A 30 19.86 35.16 -3.47
N VAL A 31 19.42 36.19 -2.72
CA VAL A 31 20.24 36.85 -1.69
C VAL A 31 20.52 35.91 -0.52
N ALA A 32 19.48 35.25 0.01
CA ALA A 32 19.62 34.32 1.12
C ALA A 32 20.46 33.07 0.77
N GLY A 33 20.48 32.68 -0.50
CA GLY A 33 21.25 31.53 -0.99
C GLY A 33 22.62 31.87 -1.55
N ASN A 34 23.06 33.13 -1.49
CA ASN A 34 24.30 33.63 -2.11
C ASN A 34 24.50 33.14 -3.57
N ILE A 35 23.41 33.10 -4.34
CA ILE A 35 23.39 32.51 -5.68
C ILE A 35 24.06 33.48 -6.65
N ARG A 36 25.22 33.10 -7.20
CA ARG A 36 25.92 33.88 -8.23
C ARG A 36 25.54 33.41 -9.62
N SER A 37 25.93 32.21 -10.06
CA SER A 37 25.46 31.67 -11.34
C SER A 37 24.41 30.59 -11.13
N ALA A 38 23.37 30.53 -11.96
CA ALA A 38 22.33 29.51 -11.86
C ALA A 38 21.83 29.04 -13.23
N ILE A 39 21.57 27.75 -13.32
CA ILE A 39 20.75 27.12 -14.36
C ILE A 39 19.46 26.64 -13.70
N CYS A 40 18.32 26.97 -14.28
CA CYS A 40 17.04 26.41 -13.90
C CYS A 40 16.33 25.89 -15.16
N VAL A 41 15.99 24.60 -15.15
CA VAL A 41 15.36 23.92 -16.30
C VAL A 41 14.04 23.30 -15.87
N PRO A 42 13.02 23.32 -16.74
CA PRO A 42 11.74 22.70 -16.43
C PRO A 42 11.83 21.17 -16.58
N LEU A 43 11.12 20.46 -15.72
CA LEU A 43 10.83 19.03 -15.89
C LEU A 43 9.58 18.92 -16.74
N ARG A 44 9.75 18.72 -18.04
CA ARG A 44 8.63 18.71 -19.01
C ARG A 44 8.23 17.29 -19.39
N SER A 45 6.92 17.09 -19.51
CA SER A 45 6.35 15.95 -20.21
C SER A 45 5.25 16.46 -21.13
N ARG A 46 5.42 16.24 -22.44
CA ARG A 46 4.56 16.82 -23.49
C ARG A 46 4.40 18.35 -23.27
N ASP A 47 3.17 18.84 -23.19
CA ASP A 47 2.85 20.27 -23.06
C ASP A 47 2.76 20.76 -21.60
N LYS A 48 3.23 19.96 -20.62
CA LYS A 48 3.11 20.29 -19.19
C LYS A 48 4.47 20.34 -18.50
N VAL A 49 4.67 21.40 -17.72
CA VAL A 49 5.75 21.51 -16.75
C VAL A 49 5.31 20.81 -15.47
N LEU A 50 5.97 19.70 -15.13
CA LEU A 50 5.68 18.90 -13.93
C LEU A 50 6.47 19.39 -12.71
N GLY A 51 7.53 20.16 -12.94
CA GLY A 51 8.42 20.69 -11.91
C GLY A 51 9.61 21.39 -12.55
N LEU A 52 10.67 21.59 -11.77
CA LEU A 52 11.92 22.18 -12.23
C LEU A 52 13.11 21.53 -11.53
N VAL A 53 14.28 21.67 -12.14
CA VAL A 53 15.58 21.39 -11.52
C VAL A 53 16.41 22.66 -11.61
N GLN A 54 16.98 23.05 -10.48
CA GLN A 54 17.87 24.19 -10.38
C GLN A 54 19.23 23.74 -9.86
N VAL A 55 20.28 24.25 -10.50
CA VAL A 55 21.66 24.14 -10.04
C VAL A 55 22.22 25.55 -9.96
N HIS A 56 22.94 25.85 -8.88
CA HIS A 56 23.58 27.14 -8.68
C HIS A 56 24.98 26.98 -8.12
N ASN A 57 25.82 28.00 -8.37
CA ASN A 57 27.14 28.12 -7.77
C ASN A 57 27.22 29.38 -6.91
N GLU A 58 28.09 29.31 -5.91
CA GLU A 58 28.48 30.42 -5.05
C GLU A 58 29.65 31.23 -5.65
N GLU A 59 30.00 32.34 -5.00
CA GLU A 59 31.04 33.26 -5.45
C GLU A 59 32.42 32.62 -5.56
N GLY A 60 33.18 32.98 -6.61
CA GLY A 60 34.49 32.40 -6.92
C GLY A 60 34.45 31.08 -7.71
N SER A 61 33.26 30.55 -8.00
CA SER A 61 33.06 29.35 -8.81
C SER A 61 32.98 29.64 -10.31
N ARG A 62 33.16 28.61 -11.14
CA ARG A 62 32.99 28.68 -12.60
C ARG A 62 31.56 29.13 -12.96
N GLN A 63 31.43 30.01 -13.95
CA GLN A 63 30.14 30.36 -14.55
C GLN A 63 29.62 29.23 -15.45
N PHE A 64 28.31 29.02 -15.41
CA PHE A 64 27.63 28.10 -16.31
C PHE A 64 27.63 28.64 -17.74
N SER A 65 27.88 27.75 -18.69
CA SER A 65 27.83 27.99 -20.12
C SER A 65 26.50 27.58 -20.73
N GLU A 66 26.26 27.97 -21.98
CA GLU A 66 25.11 27.49 -22.75
C GLU A 66 25.12 25.97 -22.96
N ASP A 67 26.31 25.36 -23.06
CA ASP A 67 26.44 23.90 -23.14
C ASP A 67 25.95 23.21 -21.86
N ASP A 68 26.26 23.80 -20.69
CA ASP A 68 25.76 23.32 -19.40
C ASP A 68 24.22 23.44 -19.34
N GLN A 69 23.65 24.53 -19.86
CA GLN A 69 22.21 24.71 -19.96
C GLN A 69 21.57 23.68 -20.91
N LEU A 70 22.17 23.42 -22.08
CA LEU A 70 21.68 22.45 -23.05
C LEU A 70 21.65 21.04 -22.46
N MET A 71 22.71 20.65 -21.76
CA MET A 71 22.78 19.38 -21.05
C MET A 71 21.71 19.28 -19.96
N MET A 72 21.51 20.35 -19.18
CA MET A 72 20.47 20.40 -18.16
C MET A 72 19.07 20.31 -18.76
N VAL A 73 18.80 20.93 -19.91
CA VAL A 73 17.52 20.79 -20.63
C VAL A 73 17.26 19.35 -21.04
N ALA A 74 18.28 18.65 -21.55
CA ALA A 74 18.17 17.23 -21.90
C ALA A 74 17.83 16.38 -20.67
N ILE A 75 18.50 16.61 -19.54
CA ILE A 75 18.22 15.94 -18.27
C ILE A 75 16.80 16.26 -17.79
N GLY A 76 16.39 17.53 -17.85
CA GLY A 76 15.08 17.98 -17.42
C GLY A 76 13.95 17.32 -18.21
N ASN A 77 14.11 17.18 -19.53
CA ASN A 77 13.16 16.47 -20.39
C ASN A 77 13.11 14.97 -20.05
N ALA A 78 14.26 14.31 -19.88
CA ALA A 78 14.31 12.90 -19.52
C ALA A 78 13.67 12.63 -18.14
N ALA A 79 13.98 13.45 -17.14
CA ALA A 79 13.41 13.36 -15.81
C ALA A 79 11.90 13.67 -15.79
N GLY A 80 11.44 14.65 -16.59
CA GLY A 80 10.03 14.96 -16.74
C GLY A 80 9.22 13.79 -17.32
N MET A 81 9.74 13.12 -18.37
CA MET A 81 9.14 11.90 -18.90
C MET A 81 9.12 10.77 -17.88
N ALA A 82 10.23 10.54 -17.17
CA ALA A 82 10.33 9.50 -16.16
C ALA A 82 9.34 9.72 -15.00
N LEU A 83 9.17 10.98 -14.56
CA LEU A 83 8.23 11.35 -13.51
C LEU A 83 6.78 11.08 -13.93
N GLU A 84 6.41 11.44 -15.16
CA GLU A 84 5.07 11.15 -15.69
C GLU A 84 4.82 9.65 -15.79
N ASN A 85 5.80 8.89 -16.30
CA ASN A 85 5.72 7.43 -16.39
C ASN A 85 5.54 6.79 -15.01
N ALA A 86 6.32 7.22 -14.01
CA ALA A 86 6.20 6.74 -12.63
C ALA A 86 4.81 7.04 -12.05
N ARG A 87 4.26 8.22 -12.31
CA ARG A 87 2.92 8.63 -11.88
C ARG A 87 1.82 7.79 -12.55
N LEU A 88 1.92 7.56 -13.86
CA LEU A 88 0.98 6.72 -14.61
C LEU A 88 1.01 5.28 -14.09
N PHE A 89 2.22 4.74 -13.87
CA PHE A 89 2.41 3.40 -13.34
C PHE A 89 1.81 3.24 -11.93
N GLN A 90 2.03 4.22 -11.04
CA GLN A 90 1.38 4.26 -9.72
C GLN A 90 -0.15 4.29 -9.82
N THR A 91 -0.71 4.98 -10.80
CA THR A 91 -2.16 5.05 -11.03
C THR A 91 -2.70 3.69 -11.49
N ILE A 92 -2.00 3.02 -12.40
CA ILE A 92 -2.34 1.66 -12.85
C ILE A 92 -2.30 0.68 -11.67
N LEU A 93 -1.25 0.70 -10.85
CA LEU A 93 -1.14 -0.16 -9.66
C LEU A 93 -2.27 0.09 -8.65
N ARG A 94 -2.68 1.35 -8.45
CA ARG A 94 -3.83 1.67 -7.59
C ARG A 94 -5.14 1.13 -8.16
N ALA A 95 -5.34 1.28 -9.47
CA ALA A 95 -6.52 0.75 -10.15
C ALA A 95 -6.57 -0.79 -10.09
N GLU A 96 -5.43 -1.45 -10.28
CA GLU A 96 -5.29 -2.91 -10.17
C GLU A 96 -5.57 -3.38 -8.74
N ARG A 97 -5.03 -2.71 -7.72
CA ARG A 97 -5.38 -2.98 -6.31
C ARG A 97 -6.87 -2.80 -6.06
N LEU A 98 -7.48 -1.73 -6.57
CA LEU A 98 -8.90 -1.48 -6.41
C LEU A 98 -9.76 -2.53 -7.14
N ALA A 99 -9.35 -2.97 -8.33
CA ALA A 99 -10.02 -4.03 -9.08
C ALA A 99 -9.90 -5.39 -8.37
N ALA A 100 -8.73 -5.72 -7.82
CA ALA A 100 -8.53 -6.89 -6.98
C ALA A 100 -9.43 -6.84 -5.74
N VAL A 101 -9.53 -5.68 -5.09
CA VAL A 101 -10.51 -5.44 -4.00
C VAL A 101 -11.95 -5.61 -4.51
N GLY A 102 -12.28 -5.13 -5.71
CA GLY A 102 -13.59 -5.28 -6.33
C GLY A 102 -14.00 -6.75 -6.54
N GLY A 103 -13.07 -7.60 -6.98
CA GLY A 103 -13.28 -9.04 -7.09
C GLY A 103 -13.57 -9.70 -5.73
N VAL A 104 -12.84 -9.28 -4.69
CA VAL A 104 -13.10 -9.70 -3.30
C VAL A 104 -14.48 -9.23 -2.83
N VAL A 105 -14.90 -8.01 -3.15
CA VAL A 105 -16.23 -7.46 -2.80
C VAL A 105 -17.38 -8.26 -3.44
N ALA A 106 -17.23 -8.70 -4.70
CA ALA A 106 -18.24 -9.52 -5.35
C ALA A 106 -18.40 -10.91 -4.67
N GLY A 107 -17.27 -11.56 -4.34
CA GLY A 107 -17.27 -12.82 -3.59
C GLY A 107 -17.84 -12.66 -2.16
N LEU A 108 -17.47 -11.57 -1.50
CA LEU A 108 -18.01 -11.18 -0.19
C LEU A 108 -19.51 -10.93 -0.24
N SER A 109 -20.03 -10.33 -1.31
CA SER A 109 -21.46 -10.03 -1.44
C SER A 109 -22.30 -11.30 -1.40
N HIS A 110 -21.87 -12.35 -2.11
CA HIS A 110 -22.52 -13.65 -2.03
C HIS A 110 -22.44 -14.26 -0.62
N TYR A 111 -21.28 -14.13 0.03
CA TYR A 111 -21.07 -14.65 1.36
C TYR A 111 -21.91 -13.92 2.43
N ILE A 112 -21.97 -12.58 2.37
CA ILE A 112 -22.83 -11.74 3.22
C ILE A 112 -24.30 -12.12 3.01
N LYS A 113 -24.74 -12.31 1.78
CA LYS A 113 -26.11 -12.75 1.47
C LYS A 113 -26.45 -14.07 2.15
N ASN A 114 -25.52 -15.03 2.12
CA ASN A 114 -25.71 -16.32 2.80
C ASN A 114 -25.82 -16.19 4.32
N VAL A 115 -24.97 -15.36 4.92
CA VAL A 115 -24.99 -15.09 6.36
C VAL A 115 -26.29 -14.38 6.77
N LEU A 116 -26.76 -13.43 5.96
CA LEU A 116 -28.03 -12.72 6.17
C LEU A 116 -29.22 -13.67 6.09
N ASN A 117 -29.29 -14.50 5.05
CA ASN A 117 -30.34 -15.50 4.89
C ASN A 117 -30.35 -16.48 6.07
N GLY A 118 -29.16 -16.88 6.56
CA GLY A 118 -29.03 -17.73 7.75
C GLY A 118 -29.54 -17.05 9.02
N MET A 119 -29.26 -15.76 9.22
CA MET A 119 -29.80 -14.99 10.34
C MET A 119 -31.33 -14.86 10.25
N GLN A 120 -31.87 -14.57 9.07
CA GLN A 120 -33.33 -14.49 8.86
C GLN A 120 -34.02 -15.82 9.14
N ALA A 121 -33.45 -16.93 8.68
CA ALA A 121 -33.97 -18.27 8.94
C ALA A 121 -33.95 -18.60 10.45
N GLY A 122 -32.83 -18.31 11.13
CA GLY A 122 -32.73 -18.50 12.59
C GLY A 122 -33.73 -17.64 13.37
N ALA A 123 -33.88 -16.37 13.00
CA ALA A 123 -34.87 -15.46 13.60
C ALA A 123 -36.31 -15.94 13.38
N MET A 124 -36.62 -16.44 12.18
CA MET A 124 -37.93 -17.03 11.87
C MET A 124 -38.21 -18.26 12.74
N VAL A 125 -37.23 -19.15 12.92
CA VAL A 125 -37.35 -20.32 13.80
C VAL A 125 -37.61 -19.87 15.24
N VAL A 126 -36.82 -18.94 15.77
CA VAL A 126 -37.01 -18.36 17.11
C VAL A 126 -38.44 -17.83 17.27
N GLN A 127 -38.90 -17.01 16.32
CA GLN A 127 -40.22 -16.39 16.36
C GLN A 127 -41.36 -17.42 16.33
N MET A 128 -41.25 -18.45 15.48
CA MET A 128 -42.22 -19.54 15.38
C MET A 128 -42.27 -20.39 16.66
N THR A 129 -41.10 -20.71 17.23
CA THR A 129 -41.01 -21.56 18.44
C THR A 129 -41.46 -20.83 19.69
N LEU A 130 -41.31 -19.49 19.74
CA LEU A 130 -41.86 -18.64 20.79
C LEU A 130 -43.40 -18.71 20.85
N GLN A 131 -44.08 -18.76 19.69
CA GLN A 131 -45.54 -18.90 19.63
C GLN A 131 -46.00 -20.28 20.13
N ASN A 132 -45.23 -21.32 19.83
CA ASN A 132 -45.56 -22.71 20.19
C ASN A 132 -45.02 -23.15 21.56
N LYS A 133 -44.34 -22.26 22.31
CA LYS A 133 -43.65 -22.56 23.58
C LYS A 133 -42.66 -23.74 23.48
N ASP A 134 -42.06 -23.93 22.32
CA ASP A 134 -41.04 -24.96 22.07
C ASP A 134 -39.65 -24.44 22.42
N LEU A 135 -39.13 -24.85 23.59
CA LEU A 135 -37.82 -24.44 24.08
C LEU A 135 -36.65 -25.10 23.31
N ASP A 136 -36.85 -26.28 22.72
CA ASP A 136 -35.81 -26.97 21.95
C ASP A 136 -35.61 -26.29 20.59
N GLY A 137 -36.72 -25.96 19.92
CA GLY A 137 -36.72 -25.15 18.71
C GLY A 137 -36.15 -23.74 18.93
N LEU A 138 -36.42 -23.13 20.09
CA LEU A 138 -35.86 -21.82 20.46
C LEU A 138 -34.32 -21.86 20.53
N SER A 139 -33.78 -22.88 21.20
CA SER A 139 -32.33 -23.08 21.32
C SER A 139 -31.67 -23.26 19.95
N LYS A 140 -32.27 -24.09 19.09
CA LYS A 140 -31.80 -24.32 17.70
C LYS A 140 -31.83 -23.05 16.86
N GLY A 141 -32.92 -22.28 16.92
CA GLY A 141 -33.04 -21.00 16.21
C GLY A 141 -31.99 -19.99 16.66
N TRP A 142 -31.76 -19.89 17.98
CA TRP A 142 -30.72 -19.03 18.54
C TRP A 142 -29.31 -19.47 18.13
N GLU A 143 -29.04 -20.77 18.06
CA GLU A 143 -27.74 -21.28 17.62
C GLU A 143 -27.44 -20.91 16.16
N ILE A 144 -28.44 -20.98 15.28
CA ILE A 144 -28.32 -20.54 13.88
C ILE A 144 -27.95 -19.05 13.80
N VAL A 145 -28.64 -18.20 14.58
CA VAL A 145 -28.34 -16.76 14.64
C VAL A 145 -26.93 -16.53 15.16
N ARG A 146 -26.57 -17.13 16.30
CA ARG A 146 -25.24 -17.01 16.93
C ARG A 146 -24.11 -17.43 16.00
N LYS A 147 -24.28 -18.54 15.27
CA LYS A 147 -23.28 -19.03 14.30
C LYS A 147 -23.07 -18.05 13.15
N ASN A 148 -24.13 -17.47 12.62
CA ASN A 148 -24.04 -16.48 11.54
C ASN A 148 -23.47 -15.14 12.02
N LEU A 149 -23.78 -14.73 13.25
CA LEU A 149 -23.14 -13.56 13.88
C LEU A 149 -21.62 -13.74 14.01
N GLY A 150 -21.16 -14.94 14.38
CA GLY A 150 -19.74 -15.29 14.39
C GLY A 150 -19.07 -15.07 13.02
N LYS A 151 -19.71 -15.54 11.95
CA LYS A 151 -19.20 -15.35 10.57
C LYS A 151 -19.10 -13.87 10.17
N VAL A 152 -20.06 -13.02 10.57
CA VAL A 152 -19.97 -11.56 10.31
C VAL A 152 -18.76 -10.96 11.02
N LYS A 153 -18.54 -11.32 12.29
CA LYS A 153 -17.40 -10.85 13.06
C LYS A 153 -16.08 -11.21 12.35
N ASP A 154 -15.94 -12.45 11.91
CA ASP A 154 -14.72 -12.93 11.24
C ASP A 154 -14.47 -12.17 9.93
N LEU A 155 -15.51 -11.98 9.10
CA LEU A 155 -15.43 -11.18 7.86
C LEU A 155 -14.97 -9.73 8.09
N VAL A 156 -15.52 -9.07 9.11
CA VAL A 156 -15.16 -7.68 9.42
C VAL A 156 -13.70 -7.60 9.86
N MET A 157 -13.24 -8.54 10.69
CA MET A 157 -11.86 -8.60 11.13
C MET A 157 -10.88 -8.88 9.98
N ASP A 158 -11.26 -9.72 9.02
CA ASP A 158 -10.47 -9.97 7.82
C ASP A 158 -10.41 -8.73 6.92
N MET A 159 -11.51 -7.98 6.74
CA MET A 159 -11.49 -6.71 6.00
C MET A 159 -10.62 -5.63 6.66
N LEU A 160 -10.69 -5.48 7.98
CA LEU A 160 -9.81 -4.56 8.73
C LEU A 160 -8.34 -4.97 8.67
N SER A 161 -8.07 -6.27 8.51
CA SER A 161 -6.71 -6.78 8.29
C SER A 161 -6.17 -6.43 6.90
N TYR A 162 -7.03 -6.40 5.88
CA TYR A 162 -6.64 -6.16 4.49
C TYR A 162 -6.39 -4.67 4.17
N THR A 163 -7.01 -3.78 4.95
CA THR A 163 -6.92 -2.32 4.76
C THR A 163 -5.76 -1.68 5.52
N LYS A 164 -5.21 -2.36 6.53
CA LYS A 164 -4.01 -1.87 7.23
C LYS A 164 -2.76 -2.24 6.45
N GLU A 165 -1.92 -1.26 6.11
CA GLU A 165 -0.52 -1.50 5.76
C GLU A 165 0.16 -2.18 6.96
N ARG A 166 0.33 -3.51 6.86
CA ARG A 166 1.01 -4.27 7.90
C ARG A 166 2.50 -3.98 7.75
N LYS A 167 3.05 -3.23 8.69
CA LYS A 167 4.51 -3.07 8.80
C LYS A 167 5.10 -4.42 9.16
N LEU A 168 6.03 -4.91 8.33
CA LEU A 168 6.76 -6.14 8.59
C LEU A 168 7.55 -5.98 9.89
N GLN A 169 7.33 -6.88 10.84
CA GLN A 169 8.09 -6.97 12.09
C GLN A 169 9.04 -8.14 11.95
N LEU A 170 10.23 -7.89 11.41
CA LEU A 170 11.22 -8.94 11.15
C LEU A 170 12.03 -9.22 12.41
N GLU A 171 12.01 -10.48 12.84
CA GLU A 171 12.72 -10.98 14.01
C GLU A 171 13.45 -12.29 13.65
N PRO A 172 14.64 -12.55 14.24
CA PRO A 172 15.35 -13.81 14.03
C PRO A 172 14.60 -14.94 14.73
N VAL A 173 13.91 -15.77 13.96
CA VAL A 173 13.08 -16.88 14.47
C VAL A 173 13.38 -18.16 13.69
N ASN A 174 13.33 -19.31 14.36
CA ASN A 174 13.41 -20.59 13.66
C ASN A 174 12.05 -20.89 12.98
N PRO A 175 12.01 -21.08 11.64
CA PRO A 175 10.76 -21.36 10.95
C PRO A 175 10.06 -22.64 11.46
N ASN A 176 10.82 -23.63 11.95
CA ASN A 176 10.28 -24.88 12.47
C ASN A 176 9.44 -24.69 13.73
N ASP A 177 9.73 -23.67 14.55
CA ASP A 177 8.95 -23.35 15.74
C ASP A 177 7.55 -22.88 15.34
N ILE A 178 7.47 -21.99 14.35
CA ILE A 178 6.19 -21.47 13.82
C ILE A 178 5.35 -22.61 13.22
N VAL A 179 5.98 -23.53 12.49
CA VAL A 179 5.27 -24.67 11.89
C VAL A 179 4.77 -25.63 12.96
N SER A 180 5.56 -25.89 14.01
CA SER A 180 5.16 -26.74 15.13
C SER A 180 3.91 -26.21 15.83
N ASP A 181 3.87 -24.92 16.13
CA ASP A 181 2.72 -24.26 16.77
C ASP A 181 1.43 -24.42 15.94
N VAL A 182 1.53 -24.21 14.62
CA VAL A 182 0.38 -24.34 13.70
C VAL A 182 -0.11 -25.79 13.63
N LEU A 183 0.80 -26.76 13.58
CA LEU A 183 0.45 -28.18 13.55
C LEU A 183 -0.26 -28.60 14.82
N GLU A 184 0.22 -28.16 15.99
CA GLU A 184 -0.42 -28.44 17.28
C GLU A 184 -1.85 -27.91 17.31
N LEU A 185 -2.06 -26.67 16.84
CA LEU A 185 -3.39 -26.07 16.79
C LEU A 185 -4.34 -26.81 15.84
N MET A 186 -3.83 -27.24 14.67
CA MET A 186 -4.65 -27.91 13.64
C MET A 186 -4.84 -29.41 13.88
N GLN A 187 -4.03 -30.04 14.74
CA GLN A 187 -4.08 -31.48 15.01
C GLN A 187 -5.44 -31.93 15.52
N SER A 188 -6.03 -31.21 16.48
CA SER A 188 -7.34 -31.54 17.05
C SER A 188 -8.46 -31.46 15.99
N LYS A 189 -8.42 -30.42 15.15
CA LYS A 189 -9.39 -30.22 14.05
C LYS A 189 -9.25 -31.30 12.97
N ALA A 190 -8.02 -31.72 12.66
CA ALA A 190 -7.74 -32.76 11.69
C ALA A 190 -8.18 -34.14 12.19
N GLN A 191 -7.88 -34.49 13.45
CA GLN A 191 -8.31 -35.74 14.09
C GLN A 191 -9.84 -35.88 14.11
N GLY A 192 -10.56 -34.79 14.44
CA GLY A 192 -12.03 -34.77 14.40
C GLY A 192 -12.63 -35.03 13.01
N ARG A 193 -11.82 -34.95 11.94
CA ARG A 193 -12.20 -35.25 10.56
C ARG A 193 -11.54 -36.53 10.01
N GLY A 194 -10.83 -37.29 10.84
CA GLY A 194 -10.08 -38.47 10.41
C GLY A 194 -8.90 -38.18 9.50
N ILE A 195 -8.40 -36.94 9.49
CA ILE A 195 -7.27 -36.50 8.65
C ILE A 195 -5.98 -36.62 9.45
N ARG A 196 -4.93 -37.17 8.82
CA ARG A 196 -3.58 -37.23 9.39
C ARG A 196 -2.75 -36.06 8.87
N LEU A 197 -2.29 -35.19 9.77
CA LEU A 197 -1.29 -34.17 9.46
C LEU A 197 0.11 -34.75 9.64
N THR A 198 1.00 -34.50 8.68
CA THR A 198 2.41 -34.92 8.72
C THR A 198 3.29 -33.75 8.30
N ALA A 199 4.39 -33.53 9.01
CA ALA A 199 5.36 -32.49 8.71
C ALA A 199 6.73 -33.10 8.41
N ASN A 200 7.39 -32.58 7.39
CA ASN A 200 8.76 -32.94 7.04
C ASN A 200 9.61 -31.65 7.11
N LEU A 201 10.31 -31.48 8.22
CA LEU A 201 11.07 -30.27 8.54
C LEU A 201 12.57 -30.58 8.52
N ASP A 202 13.37 -29.73 7.88
CA ASP A 202 14.83 -29.84 7.97
C ASP A 202 15.30 -29.31 9.34
N SER A 203 15.88 -30.17 10.16
CA SER A 203 16.39 -29.82 11.49
C SER A 203 17.64 -28.93 11.44
N ARG A 204 18.29 -28.81 10.27
CA ARG A 204 19.45 -27.94 10.05
C ARG A 204 19.05 -26.50 9.74
N LEU A 205 17.74 -26.24 9.58
CA LEU A 205 17.23 -24.90 9.35
C LEU A 205 17.45 -24.05 10.61
N GLY A 206 18.33 -23.05 10.50
CA GLY A 206 18.63 -22.10 11.57
C GLY A 206 17.61 -20.95 11.64
N ALA A 207 17.87 -20.01 12.55
CA ALA A 207 17.06 -18.79 12.65
C ALA A 207 17.14 -17.97 11.35
N ALA A 208 15.98 -17.45 10.92
CA ALA A 208 15.85 -16.57 9.77
C ALA A 208 15.09 -15.29 10.18
N MET A 209 15.38 -14.18 9.50
CA MET A 209 14.65 -12.93 9.71
C MET A 209 13.25 -13.04 9.09
N LEU A 210 12.24 -13.29 9.92
CA LEU A 210 10.85 -13.48 9.48
C LEU A 210 9.90 -12.63 10.33
N ASP A 211 8.70 -12.40 9.83
CA ASP A 211 7.58 -11.91 10.63
C ASP A 211 6.83 -13.12 11.21
N PRO A 212 7.06 -13.50 12.48
CA PRO A 212 6.52 -14.75 13.02
C PRO A 212 4.99 -14.75 13.01
N THR A 213 4.37 -13.62 13.35
CA THR A 213 2.91 -13.48 13.35
C THR A 213 2.34 -13.58 11.93
N GLY A 214 3.05 -13.06 10.94
CA GLY A 214 2.65 -13.10 9.54
C GLY A 214 2.72 -14.50 8.94
N ILE A 215 3.85 -15.16 9.13
CA ILE A 215 4.07 -16.54 8.65
C ILE A 215 3.10 -17.50 9.35
N HIS A 216 2.87 -17.35 10.65
CA HIS A 216 1.89 -18.14 11.38
C HIS A 216 0.48 -18.02 10.77
N ARG A 217 0.03 -16.80 10.43
CA ARG A 217 -1.27 -16.58 9.78
C ARG A 217 -1.34 -17.21 8.37
N VAL A 218 -0.26 -17.13 7.59
CA VAL A 218 -0.19 -17.78 6.28
C VAL A 218 -0.34 -19.28 6.41
N LEU A 219 0.42 -19.90 7.32
CA LEU A 219 0.37 -21.35 7.56
C LEU A 219 -1.00 -21.79 8.07
N LEU A 220 -1.63 -21.03 8.98
CA LEU A 220 -3.00 -21.31 9.42
C LEU A 220 -4.01 -21.29 8.28
N ASN A 221 -3.89 -20.33 7.36
CA ASN A 221 -4.81 -20.24 6.22
C ASN A 221 -4.60 -21.35 5.18
N LEU A 222 -3.37 -21.86 5.04
CA LEU A 222 -3.06 -22.95 4.11
C LEU A 222 -3.46 -24.32 4.67
N VAL A 223 -3.34 -24.51 5.98
CA VAL A 223 -3.64 -25.79 6.65
C VAL A 223 -5.10 -25.91 7.11
N GLY A 224 -5.73 -24.80 7.50
CA GLY A 224 -7.03 -24.75 8.20
C GLY A 224 -8.27 -24.94 7.34
#